data_AF-A0A5B9DIL0-F1
#
_entry.id   AF-A0A5B9DIL0-F1
#
_cell.length_a   1.000
_cell.length_b   1.000
_cell.length_c   1.000
_cell.angle_alpha   90.00
_cell.angle_beta   90.00
_cell.angle_gamma   90.00
#
_symmetry.space_group_name_H-M   'P 1'
#
loop_
_entity.id
_entity.type
_entity.pdbx_description
1 polymer ?
#
loop_
_entity_poly.entity_id
_entity_poly.type
_entity_poly.pdbx_seq_one_letter_code
_entity_poly.pdbx_strand_id
1 'polypeptide(L)'
;MKLIAFPHGGNIPAAFSKTGRAEKAGAHAPIEVAAEYADQLVDDRFAYLVGGKPPVPSAKVESPEEAIARAKEIMGRAEADAKAALDAAEGKAKEIVTVAEGKAKQLVLDAETSASAKIGDAEARAKEIMGKAEADAKSALDAAEGKAEAIVADAEAVAKAAKAAGGQSGGA
;
A
#
# COMPACT_ATOMS: atom_id res chain seq x y z
N MET A 1 46.22 24.65 59.52
CA MET A 1 45.66 24.64 58.15
C MET A 1 45.87 23.26 57.54
N LYS A 2 44.98 22.79 56.67
CA LYS A 2 45.07 21.52 55.95
C LYS A 2 44.87 21.77 54.45
N LEU A 3 45.52 20.94 53.62
CA LEU A 3 45.43 21.03 52.17
C LEU A 3 44.40 20.01 51.67
N ILE A 4 43.30 20.50 51.10
CA ILE A 4 42.22 19.68 50.54
C ILE A 4 42.03 19.97 49.06
N ALA A 5 41.38 19.07 48.34
CA ALA A 5 40.94 19.29 46.98
C ALA A 5 39.51 18.79 46.79
N PHE A 6 38.76 19.50 45.94
CA PHE A 6 37.37 19.18 45.63
C PHE A 6 37.30 18.38 44.33
N PRO A 7 36.55 17.27 44.25
CA PRO A 7 36.40 16.49 43.01
C PRO A 7 35.84 17.29 41.83
N HIS A 8 34.97 18.27 42.09
CA HIS A 8 34.28 19.06 41.05
C HIS A 8 34.53 20.57 41.16
N GLY A 9 35.47 20.99 42.02
CA GLY A 9 35.65 22.39 42.40
C GLY A 9 34.60 22.88 43.39
N GLY A 10 34.77 24.10 43.91
CA GLY A 10 33.89 24.65 44.95
C GLY A 10 34.22 26.08 45.32
N ASN A 11 33.38 26.71 46.14
CA ASN A 11 33.62 28.05 46.69
C ASN A 11 33.93 27.94 48.19
N ILE A 12 35.10 28.43 48.60
CA ILE A 12 35.50 28.51 50.00
C ILE A 12 35.07 29.87 50.55
N PRO A 13 34.28 29.92 51.63
CA PRO A 13 33.91 31.19 52.28
C PRO A 13 35.13 31.92 52.85
N ALA A 14 35.07 33.25 52.85
CA ALA A 14 36.14 34.13 53.34
C ALA A 14 36.60 33.82 54.76
N ALA A 15 35.70 33.36 55.63
CA ALA A 15 35.99 32.99 57.02
C ALA A 15 36.95 31.80 57.15
N PHE A 16 37.05 30.96 56.12
CA PHE A 16 37.82 29.71 56.15
C PHE A 16 38.96 29.67 55.12
N SER A 17 39.06 30.68 54.24
CA SER A 17 40.21 30.87 53.34
C SER A 17 41.34 31.59 54.06
N LYS A 18 42.57 31.21 53.75
CA LYS A 18 43.80 31.89 54.19
C LYS A 18 43.85 33.37 53.78
N THR A 19 43.22 33.72 52.66
CA THR A 19 43.25 35.08 52.11
C THR A 19 42.24 36.03 52.79
N GLY A 20 41.36 35.51 53.66
CA GLY A 20 40.28 36.28 54.27
C GLY A 20 39.22 36.75 53.25
N ARG A 21 39.21 36.18 52.04
CA ARG A 21 38.25 36.44 50.97
C ARG A 21 37.70 35.12 50.43
N ALA A 22 36.51 35.19 49.84
CA ALA A 22 35.94 34.01 49.21
C ALA A 22 36.81 33.58 48.03
N GLU A 23 37.19 32.31 48.02
CA GLU A 23 38.13 31.75 47.04
C GLU A 23 37.47 30.62 46.27
N LYS A 24 37.66 30.60 44.95
CA LYS A 24 37.12 29.54 44.10
C LYS A 24 38.17 28.46 43.93
N ALA A 25 37.89 27.28 44.49
CA ALA A 25 38.69 26.09 44.30
C ALA A 25 38.38 25.44 42.94
N GLY A 26 39.42 25.22 42.13
CA GLY A 26 39.32 24.41 40.91
C GLY A 26 39.09 22.92 41.21
N ALA A 27 38.57 22.17 40.24
CA ALA A 27 38.46 20.72 40.38
C ALA A 27 39.85 20.09 40.55
N HIS A 28 40.00 19.26 41.57
CA HIS A 28 41.25 18.63 42.00
C HIS A 28 42.39 19.60 42.34
N ALA A 29 42.12 20.90 42.41
CA ALA A 29 43.12 21.91 42.75
C ALA A 29 43.33 21.94 44.27
N PRO A 30 44.59 21.80 44.76
CA PRO A 30 44.88 21.92 46.17
C PRO A 30 44.56 23.31 46.70
N ILE A 31 43.80 23.38 47.79
CA ILE A 31 43.48 24.62 48.51
C ILE A 31 43.72 24.45 50.00
N GLU A 32 44.31 25.47 50.60
CA GLU A 32 44.65 25.51 52.02
C GLU A 32 43.52 26.16 52.81
N VAL A 33 42.90 25.40 53.72
CA VAL A 33 41.79 25.87 54.55
C VAL A 33 42.01 25.56 56.04
N ALA A 34 41.20 26.17 56.91
CA ALA A 34 41.20 25.89 58.34
C ALA A 34 41.04 24.38 58.62
N ALA A 35 41.77 23.85 59.61
CA ALA A 35 41.85 22.39 59.82
C ALA A 35 40.49 21.75 60.14
N GLU A 36 39.69 22.39 60.99
CA GLU A 36 38.35 21.94 61.37
C GLU A 36 37.39 21.93 60.17
N TYR A 37 37.48 22.94 59.31
CA TYR A 37 36.69 23.03 58.09
C TYR A 37 37.11 22.00 57.04
N ALA A 38 38.42 21.74 56.92
CA ALA A 38 38.93 20.66 56.08
C ALA A 38 38.42 19.29 56.54
N ASP A 39 38.45 19.02 57.85
CA ASP A 39 38.00 17.75 58.40
C ASP A 39 36.52 17.52 58.15
N GLN A 40 35.68 18.52 58.38
CA GLN A 40 34.26 18.45 58.07
C GLN A 40 34.00 18.17 56.59
N LEU A 41 34.69 18.86 55.68
CA LEU A 41 34.51 18.65 54.24
C LEU A 41 34.99 17.27 53.77
N VAL A 42 36.00 16.71 54.42
CA VAL A 42 36.50 15.37 54.14
C VAL A 42 35.54 14.31 54.69
N ASP A 43 35.05 14.49 55.90
CA ASP A 43 34.06 13.61 56.54
C ASP A 43 32.74 13.58 55.76
N ASP A 44 32.27 14.75 55.30
CA ASP A 44 31.08 14.90 54.46
C ASP A 44 31.31 14.46 52.99
N ARG A 45 32.54 14.04 52.64
CA ARG A 45 32.96 13.60 51.29
C ARG A 45 32.83 14.67 50.20
N PHE A 46 32.82 15.94 50.57
CA PHE A 46 32.87 17.06 49.62
C PHE A 46 34.30 17.32 49.12
N ALA A 47 35.31 17.00 49.92
CA ALA A 47 36.72 17.15 49.58
C ALA A 47 37.55 15.94 50.01
N TYR A 48 38.81 15.88 49.58
CA TYR A 48 39.78 14.89 50.05
C TYR A 48 41.11 15.57 50.39
N LEU A 49 41.87 14.99 51.32
CA LEU A 49 43.20 15.49 51.66
C LEU A 49 44.15 15.30 50.48
N VAL A 50 44.86 16.37 50.11
CA VAL A 50 45.86 16.33 49.03
C VAL A 50 47.06 15.53 49.53
N GLY A 51 47.22 14.32 49.00
CA GLY A 51 48.16 13.29 49.48
C GLY A 51 47.48 11.97 49.87
N GLY A 52 46.16 11.97 50.07
CA GLY A 52 45.32 10.78 50.13
C GLY A 52 44.85 10.36 48.74
N LYS A 53 44.67 9.04 48.52
CA LYS A 53 44.13 8.50 47.27
C LYS A 53 42.74 9.12 47.02
N PRO A 54 42.47 9.76 45.86
CA PRO A 54 41.16 10.33 45.59
C PRO A 54 40.09 9.23 45.66
N PRO A 55 38.91 9.51 46.23
CA PRO A 55 37.80 8.57 46.18
C PRO A 55 37.35 8.42 44.74
N VAL A 56 37.72 7.30 44.11
CA VAL A 56 37.20 6.92 42.79
C VAL A 56 35.70 6.67 42.96
N PRO A 57 34.82 7.39 42.24
CA PRO A 57 33.39 7.10 42.30
C PRO A 57 33.19 5.65 41.85
N SER A 58 32.59 4.84 42.73
CA SER A 58 32.24 3.45 42.45
C SER A 58 31.06 3.42 41.48
N ALA A 59 31.30 3.74 40.21
CA ALA A 59 30.40 3.31 39.15
C ALA A 59 30.31 1.79 39.25
N LYS A 60 29.09 1.24 39.32
CA LYS A 60 28.88 -0.20 39.12
C LYS A 60 29.40 -0.52 37.74
N VAL A 61 30.63 -0.99 37.66
CA VAL A 61 31.19 -1.57 36.43
C VAL A 61 30.45 -2.89 36.28
N GLU A 62 29.52 -2.95 35.33
CA GLU A 62 28.91 -4.22 34.94
C GLU A 62 30.03 -5.22 34.64
N SER A 63 29.90 -6.42 35.20
CA SER A 63 30.84 -7.49 34.87
C SER A 63 30.76 -7.76 33.37
N PRO A 64 31.88 -8.06 32.68
CA PRO A 64 31.85 -8.52 31.30
C PRO A 64 30.84 -9.66 31.07
N GLU A 65 30.60 -10.49 32.08
CA GLU A 65 29.62 -11.58 32.04
C GLU A 65 28.16 -11.09 31.98
N GLU A 66 27.81 -10.03 32.73
CA GLU A 66 26.48 -9.41 32.70
C GLU A 66 26.24 -8.70 31.36
N ALA A 67 27.26 -8.05 30.81
CA ALA A 67 27.19 -7.42 29.49
C ALA A 67 26.97 -8.45 28.38
N ILE A 68 27.65 -9.61 28.44
CA ILE A 68 27.46 -10.72 27.50
C ILE A 68 26.05 -11.31 27.62
N ALA A 69 25.53 -11.49 28.84
CA ALA A 69 24.18 -12.00 29.07
C ALA A 69 23.12 -11.06 28.48
N ARG A 70 23.23 -9.74 28.73
CA ARG A 70 22.34 -8.74 28.11
C ARG A 70 22.44 -8.73 26.59
N ALA A 71 23.64 -8.80 26.04
CA ALA A 71 23.83 -8.85 24.59
C ALA A 71 23.12 -10.05 23.96
N LYS A 72 23.25 -11.24 24.58
CA LYS A 72 22.53 -12.46 24.14
C LYS A 72 21.01 -12.30 24.22
N GLU A 73 20.50 -11.70 25.28
CA GLU A 73 19.06 -11.44 25.42
C GLU A 73 18.55 -10.49 24.34
N ILE A 74 19.29 -9.41 24.07
CA ILE A 74 18.97 -8.44 23.01
C ILE A 74 18.96 -9.13 21.64
N MET A 75 19.99 -9.94 21.34
CA MET A 75 20.04 -10.69 20.08
C MET A 75 18.88 -11.68 19.95
N GLY A 76 18.54 -12.42 21.01
CA GLY A 76 17.41 -13.35 20.99
C GLY A 76 16.07 -12.67 20.76
N ARG A 77 15.85 -11.48 21.38
CA ARG A 77 14.65 -10.68 21.11
C ARG A 77 14.63 -10.15 19.68
N ALA A 78 15.76 -9.63 19.19
CA ALA A 78 15.86 -9.12 17.82
C ALA A 78 15.59 -10.23 16.78
N GLU A 79 16.06 -11.46 17.03
CA GLU A 79 15.79 -12.62 16.17
C GLU A 79 14.30 -13.01 16.18
N ALA A 80 13.69 -13.03 17.37
CA ALA A 80 12.26 -13.33 17.52
C ALA A 80 11.39 -12.26 16.82
N ASP A 81 11.71 -10.98 17.00
CA ASP A 81 11.00 -9.87 16.37
C ASP A 81 11.16 -9.89 14.84
N ALA A 82 12.36 -10.18 14.34
CA ALA A 82 12.63 -10.33 12.91
C ALA A 82 11.84 -11.49 12.30
N LYS A 83 11.77 -12.63 13.00
CA LYS A 83 10.98 -13.78 12.56
C LYS A 83 9.48 -13.46 12.52
N ALA A 84 8.96 -12.83 13.57
CA ALA A 84 7.56 -12.43 13.61
C ALA A 84 7.21 -11.43 12.49
N ALA A 85 8.11 -10.50 12.17
CA ALA A 85 7.94 -9.56 11.08
C ALA A 85 7.93 -10.25 9.70
N LEU A 86 8.80 -11.25 9.50
CA LEU A 86 8.82 -12.06 8.27
C LEU A 86 7.54 -12.86 8.12
N ASP A 87 7.10 -13.57 9.15
CA ASP A 87 5.86 -14.36 9.13
C ASP A 87 4.63 -13.48 8.82
N ALA A 88 4.57 -12.28 9.41
CA ALA A 88 3.51 -11.31 9.14
C ALA A 88 3.56 -10.77 7.70
N ALA A 89 4.77 -10.52 7.18
CA ALA A 89 4.95 -10.07 5.79
C ALA A 89 4.52 -11.16 4.79
N GLU A 90 4.91 -12.42 5.03
CA GLU A 90 4.47 -13.56 4.22
C GLU A 90 2.95 -13.75 4.25
N GLY A 91 2.32 -13.60 5.43
CA GLY A 91 0.88 -13.67 5.58
C GLY A 91 0.17 -12.62 4.72
N LYS A 92 0.61 -11.36 4.80
CA LYS A 92 0.07 -10.25 3.99
C LYS A 92 0.31 -10.48 2.50
N ALA A 93 1.48 -10.97 2.11
CA ALA A 93 1.77 -11.26 0.71
C ALA A 93 0.83 -12.34 0.15
N LYS A 94 0.58 -13.42 0.91
CA LYS A 94 -0.37 -14.48 0.54
C LYS A 94 -1.79 -13.92 0.39
N GLU A 95 -2.23 -13.10 1.32
CA GLU A 95 -3.55 -12.46 1.26
C GLU A 95 -3.71 -11.58 0.01
N ILE A 96 -2.71 -10.76 -0.30
CA ILE A 96 -2.70 -9.91 -1.50
C ILE A 96 -2.84 -10.77 -2.76
N VAL A 97 -2.07 -11.87 -2.86
CA VAL A 97 -2.13 -12.77 -4.00
C VAL A 97 -3.51 -13.41 -4.13
N THR A 98 -4.07 -13.95 -3.04
CA THR A 98 -5.41 -14.56 -3.04
C THR A 98 -6.49 -13.56 -3.49
N VAL A 99 -6.45 -12.32 -2.99
CA VAL A 99 -7.38 -11.27 -3.39
C VAL A 99 -7.21 -10.91 -4.87
N ALA A 100 -5.98 -10.80 -5.35
CA ALA A 100 -5.69 -10.48 -6.75
C ALA A 100 -6.18 -11.58 -7.70
N GLU A 101 -5.94 -12.85 -7.37
CA GLU A 101 -6.43 -14.00 -8.13
C GLU A 101 -7.96 -14.05 -8.18
N GLY A 102 -8.63 -13.79 -7.04
CA GLY A 102 -10.08 -13.73 -6.98
C GLY A 102 -10.66 -12.64 -7.88
N LYS A 103 -10.08 -11.43 -7.84
CA LYS A 103 -10.49 -10.32 -8.70
C LYS A 103 -10.24 -10.62 -10.18
N ALA A 104 -9.11 -11.23 -10.51
CA ALA A 104 -8.79 -11.59 -11.89
C ALA A 104 -9.79 -12.61 -12.45
N LYS A 105 -10.14 -13.65 -11.67
CA LYS A 105 -11.17 -14.62 -12.06
C LYS A 105 -12.53 -13.97 -12.27
N GLN A 106 -12.93 -13.06 -11.39
CA GLN A 106 -14.21 -12.35 -11.54
C GLN A 106 -14.25 -11.49 -12.82
N LEU A 107 -13.17 -10.76 -13.12
CA LEU A 107 -13.07 -9.96 -14.34
C LEU A 107 -13.22 -10.81 -15.61
N VAL A 108 -12.66 -12.03 -15.62
CA VAL A 108 -12.80 -12.95 -16.74
C VAL A 108 -14.26 -13.40 -16.89
N LEU A 109 -14.91 -13.82 -15.80
CA LEU A 109 -16.31 -14.25 -15.82
C LEU A 109 -17.26 -13.13 -16.28
N ASP A 110 -17.03 -11.90 -15.80
CA ASP A 110 -17.83 -10.74 -16.19
C ASP A 110 -17.66 -10.43 -17.70
N ALA A 111 -16.43 -10.55 -18.21
CA ALA A 111 -16.14 -10.36 -19.62
C ALA A 111 -16.79 -11.44 -20.50
N GLU A 112 -16.71 -12.71 -20.09
CA GLU A 112 -17.36 -13.83 -20.78
C GLU A 112 -18.87 -13.65 -20.83
N THR A 113 -19.49 -13.29 -19.70
CA THR A 113 -20.93 -13.05 -19.60
C THR A 113 -21.38 -11.91 -20.51
N SER A 114 -20.63 -10.80 -20.52
CA SER A 114 -20.91 -9.66 -21.40
C SER A 114 -20.75 -10.01 -22.88
N ALA A 115 -19.73 -10.79 -23.23
CA ALA A 115 -19.51 -11.25 -24.59
C ALA A 115 -20.64 -12.16 -25.07
N SER A 116 -21.04 -13.14 -24.27
CA SER A 116 -22.16 -14.03 -24.58
C SER A 116 -23.47 -13.26 -24.78
N ALA A 117 -23.76 -12.26 -23.93
CA ALA A 117 -24.94 -11.42 -24.08
C ALA A 117 -24.93 -10.65 -25.42
N LYS A 118 -23.78 -10.04 -25.77
CA LYS A 118 -23.63 -9.32 -27.05
C LYS A 118 -23.77 -10.23 -28.27
N ILE A 119 -23.27 -11.46 -28.19
CA ILE A 119 -23.44 -12.46 -29.26
C ILE A 119 -24.93 -12.80 -29.41
N GLY A 120 -25.63 -13.08 -28.31
CA GLY A 120 -27.07 -13.36 -28.34
C GLY A 120 -27.90 -12.23 -28.95
N ASP A 121 -27.60 -10.98 -28.56
CA ASP A 121 -28.24 -9.79 -29.13
C ASP A 121 -27.98 -9.65 -30.64
N ALA A 122 -26.73 -9.90 -31.07
CA ALA A 122 -26.36 -9.83 -32.48
C ALA A 122 -27.07 -10.92 -33.31
N GLU A 123 -27.15 -12.15 -32.79
CA GLU A 123 -27.87 -13.25 -33.43
C GLU A 123 -29.38 -12.96 -33.54
N ALA A 124 -29.98 -12.40 -32.50
CA ALA A 124 -31.39 -12.04 -32.51
C ALA A 124 -31.70 -10.98 -33.58
N ARG A 125 -30.86 -9.93 -33.66
CA ARG A 125 -30.98 -8.89 -34.70
C ARG A 125 -30.78 -9.44 -36.10
N ALA A 126 -29.81 -10.33 -36.28
CA ALA A 126 -29.55 -10.97 -37.57
C ALA A 126 -30.77 -11.78 -38.04
N LYS A 127 -31.38 -12.57 -37.14
CA LYS A 127 -32.62 -13.32 -37.43
C LYS A 127 -33.78 -12.39 -37.80
N GLU A 128 -33.94 -11.28 -37.08
CA GLU A 128 -34.99 -10.29 -37.38
C GLU A 128 -34.81 -9.67 -38.77
N ILE A 129 -33.57 -9.28 -39.11
CA ILE A 129 -33.24 -8.71 -40.42
C ILE A 129 -33.52 -9.73 -41.54
N MET A 130 -33.08 -10.98 -41.35
CA MET A 130 -33.34 -12.05 -42.31
C MET A 130 -34.84 -12.28 -42.51
N GLY A 131 -35.61 -12.39 -41.42
CA GLY A 131 -37.05 -12.61 -41.52
C GLY A 131 -37.78 -11.48 -42.24
N LYS A 132 -37.37 -10.22 -42.02
CA LYS A 132 -37.88 -9.06 -42.77
C LYS A 132 -37.52 -9.15 -44.25
N ALA A 133 -36.26 -9.44 -44.57
CA ALA A 133 -35.82 -9.57 -45.95
C ALA A 133 -36.55 -10.70 -46.71
N GLU A 134 -36.79 -11.84 -46.06
CA GLU A 134 -37.57 -12.95 -46.62
C GLU A 134 -39.03 -12.54 -46.89
N ALA A 135 -39.66 -11.85 -45.94
CA ALA A 135 -41.03 -11.36 -46.09
C ALA A 135 -41.15 -10.33 -47.24
N ASP A 136 -40.21 -9.38 -47.31
CA ASP A 136 -40.18 -8.36 -48.36
C ASP A 136 -39.94 -9.00 -49.74
N ALA A 137 -39.01 -9.95 -49.84
CA ALA A 137 -38.73 -10.69 -51.07
C ALA A 137 -39.95 -11.49 -51.54
N LYS A 138 -40.67 -12.16 -50.61
CA LYS A 138 -41.90 -12.87 -50.94
C LYS A 138 -42.99 -11.92 -51.43
N SER A 139 -43.19 -10.80 -50.76
CA SER A 139 -44.19 -9.81 -51.18
C SER A 139 -43.89 -9.23 -52.56
N ALA A 140 -42.60 -9.01 -52.86
CA ALA A 140 -42.17 -8.55 -54.18
C ALA A 140 -42.41 -9.62 -55.27
N LEU A 141 -42.15 -10.89 -54.96
CA LEU A 141 -42.43 -12.02 -55.86
C LEU A 141 -43.93 -12.12 -56.17
N ASP A 142 -44.77 -12.16 -55.13
CA ASP A 142 -46.23 -12.27 -55.27
C ASP A 142 -46.79 -11.09 -56.12
N ALA A 143 -46.27 -9.88 -55.92
CA ALA A 143 -46.64 -8.71 -56.70
C ALA A 143 -46.18 -8.79 -58.17
N ALA A 144 -45.03 -9.41 -58.44
CA ALA A 144 -44.52 -9.62 -59.79
C ALA A 144 -45.33 -10.70 -60.53
N GLU A 145 -45.68 -11.80 -59.85
CA GLU A 145 -46.54 -12.85 -60.37
C GLU A 145 -47.92 -12.30 -60.75
N GLY A 146 -48.57 -11.55 -59.85
CA GLY A 146 -49.86 -10.93 -60.15
C GLY A 146 -49.83 -9.96 -61.35
N LYS A 147 -48.73 -9.21 -61.53
CA LYS A 147 -48.54 -8.37 -62.72
C LYS A 147 -48.36 -9.19 -63.99
N ALA A 148 -47.60 -10.29 -63.93
CA ALA A 148 -47.40 -11.17 -65.06
C ALA A 148 -48.71 -11.84 -65.49
N GLU A 149 -49.51 -12.33 -64.54
CA GLU A 149 -50.84 -12.89 -64.79
C GLU A 149 -51.77 -11.89 -65.47
N ALA A 150 -51.80 -10.63 -64.98
CA ALA A 150 -52.59 -9.57 -65.59
C ALA A 150 -52.18 -9.29 -67.05
N ILE A 151 -50.87 -9.25 -67.32
CA ILE A 151 -50.35 -9.06 -68.69
C ILE A 151 -50.78 -10.20 -69.61
N VAL A 152 -50.71 -11.45 -69.12
CA VAL A 152 -51.13 -12.63 -69.89
C VAL A 152 -52.62 -12.56 -70.20
N ALA A 153 -53.46 -12.25 -69.21
CA ALA A 153 -54.90 -12.12 -69.38
C ALA A 153 -55.27 -11.03 -70.40
N ASP A 154 -54.61 -9.87 -70.34
CA ASP A 154 -54.81 -8.78 -71.30
C ASP A 154 -54.40 -9.20 -72.71
N ALA A 155 -53.26 -9.88 -72.87
CA ALA A 155 -52.80 -10.38 -74.16
C ALA A 155 -53.78 -11.40 -74.77
N GLU A 156 -54.32 -12.31 -73.97
CA GLU A 156 -55.34 -13.26 -74.40
C GLU A 156 -56.64 -12.58 -74.84
N ALA A 157 -57.09 -11.57 -74.08
CA ALA A 157 -58.27 -10.79 -74.41
C ALA A 157 -58.11 -10.04 -75.75
N VAL A 158 -56.94 -9.41 -75.97
CA VAL A 158 -56.60 -8.75 -77.24
C VAL A 158 -56.58 -9.75 -78.40
N ALA A 159 -55.95 -10.91 -78.21
CA ALA A 159 -55.88 -11.96 -79.24
C ALA A 159 -57.28 -12.48 -79.62
N LYS A 160 -58.17 -12.66 -78.63
CA LYS A 160 -59.56 -13.08 -78.87
C LYS A 160 -60.35 -12.02 -79.64
N ALA A 161 -60.21 -10.75 -79.27
CA ALA A 161 -60.84 -9.64 -79.98
C ALA A 161 -60.37 -9.55 -81.45
N ALA A 162 -59.06 -9.72 -81.69
CA ALA A 162 -58.50 -9.71 -83.04
C ALA A 162 -59.04 -10.85 -83.91
N LYS A 163 -59.17 -12.07 -83.37
CA LYS A 163 -59.77 -13.21 -84.09
C LYS A 163 -61.25 -12.96 -84.43
N ALA A 164 -62.01 -12.37 -83.52
CA ALA A 164 -63.42 -12.04 -83.77
C ALA A 164 -63.58 -11.01 -84.91
N ALA A 165 -62.70 -10.00 -84.96
CA ALA A 165 -62.72 -8.98 -86.01
C ALA A 165 -62.30 -9.52 -87.39
N GLY A 166 -61.32 -10.42 -87.45
CA GLY A 166 -60.85 -11.03 -88.71
C GLY A 166 -61.79 -12.07 -89.32
N GLY A 167 -62.72 -12.64 -88.54
CA GLY A 167 -63.71 -13.62 -89.03
C GLY A 167 -64.88 -13.01 -89.81
N GLN A 168 -65.08 -11.69 -89.77
CA GLN A 168 -66.21 -11.00 -90.42
C GLN A 168 -65.94 -10.59 -91.88
N SER A 169 -64.74 -10.82 -92.44
CA SER A 169 -64.40 -10.39 -93.80
C SER A 169 -64.50 -11.49 -94.88
N GLY A 170 -65.08 -12.66 -94.58
CA GLY A 170 -65.09 -13.83 -95.47
C GLY A 170 -66.43 -14.17 -96.14
N GLY A 171 -67.48 -13.37 -95.99
CA GLY A 171 -68.82 -13.66 -96.53
C GLY A 171 -69.40 -12.51 -97.32
N ALA A 172 -69.00 -12.37 -98.58
CA ALA A 172 -69.73 -11.68 -99.64
C ALA A 172 -69.31 -12.26 -101.00
#